data_AF-A0A286A3Q1-F1
#
_entry.id   AF-A0A286A3Q1-F1
#
_cell.length_a   1.000
_cell.length_b   1.000
_cell.length_c   1.000
_cell.angle_alpha   90.00
_cell.angle_beta   90.00
_cell.angle_gamma   90.00
#
_symmetry.space_group_name_H-M   'P 1'
#
loop_
_entity.id
_entity.type
_entity.pdbx_description
1 polymer ?
#
loop_
_entity_poly.entity_id
_entity_poly.type
_entity_poly.pdbx_seq_one_letter_code
_entity_poly.pdbx_strand_id
1 'polypeptide(L)'
;MSKKLRQIAIYGKGGIGKSTTTQNLTAGLVEQGKHVLVVGCDPKADSTRLLLGGLHQKTVLDTIRDNKTEIQLSDLEKVGFKGVRCVESGGPEPGVGCAGRGIITSISMLEQLGAYTEDLDYVFYDVLGDVVCGGFAMPIREGKAKEIYIVASGEMMALYAANNICKGIAKYAERGEVRLGGIICNSRNVDNELDLLRAFTKELNTQLIQYVPRNNIVQQAEIRKKTVIDFEPNCNQANVYRELAKNIDENELFTIPTPMTQDRLEQILIDYGMMEKDYSI
;
A
#
# COMPACT_ATOMS: atom_id res chain seq x y z
N MET A 1 17.64 22.81 4.39
CA MET A 1 17.26 21.57 5.09
C MET A 1 17.39 20.44 4.10
N SER A 2 18.13 19.36 4.41
CA SER A 2 18.16 18.20 3.52
C SER A 2 16.75 17.61 3.44
N LYS A 3 16.30 17.31 2.23
CA LYS A 3 15.01 16.68 1.99
C LYS A 3 15.04 15.29 2.62
N LYS A 4 14.14 15.00 3.56
CA LYS A 4 14.10 13.70 4.24
C LYS A 4 13.26 12.74 3.42
N LEU A 5 13.84 11.61 3.00
CA LEU A 5 13.15 10.52 2.33
C LEU A 5 11.95 10.05 3.15
N ARG A 6 10.76 10.02 2.55
CA ARG A 6 9.55 9.47 3.16
C ARG A 6 9.43 7.99 2.85
N GLN A 7 9.36 7.18 3.89
CA GLN A 7 9.36 5.73 3.79
C GLN A 7 7.96 5.20 4.14
N ILE A 8 7.20 4.85 3.12
CA ILE A 8 5.77 4.55 3.22
C ILE A 8 5.52 3.07 2.96
N ALA A 9 4.70 2.41 3.78
CA ALA A 9 4.16 1.10 3.47
C ALA A 9 2.64 1.13 3.33
N ILE A 10 2.14 0.47 2.27
CA ILE A 10 0.73 0.30 2.00
C ILE A 10 0.32 -1.12 2.38
N TYR A 11 -0.61 -1.24 3.32
CA TYR A 11 -1.16 -2.51 3.80
C TYR A 11 -2.66 -2.62 3.50
N GLY A 12 -3.24 -3.78 3.81
CA GLY A 12 -4.66 -4.07 3.63
C GLY A 12 -4.94 -5.49 3.15
N LYS A 13 -6.20 -5.89 3.20
CA LYS A 13 -6.65 -7.24 2.81
C LYS A 13 -6.28 -7.57 1.36
N GLY A 14 -6.04 -8.84 1.06
CA GLY A 14 -5.90 -9.37 -0.28
C GLY A 14 -7.13 -9.06 -1.13
N GLY A 15 -6.91 -8.64 -2.37
CA GLY A 15 -7.98 -8.33 -3.32
C GLY A 15 -8.69 -6.99 -3.09
N ILE A 16 -8.33 -6.20 -2.06
CA ILE A 16 -8.94 -4.89 -1.78
C ILE A 16 -8.49 -3.77 -2.76
N GLY A 17 -7.59 -4.07 -3.70
CA GLY A 17 -7.06 -3.09 -4.66
C GLY A 17 -5.89 -2.24 -4.15
N LYS A 18 -5.07 -2.79 -3.25
CA LYS A 18 -3.83 -2.14 -2.75
C LYS A 18 -2.91 -1.73 -3.90
N SER A 19 -2.42 -2.69 -4.67
CA SER A 19 -1.45 -2.47 -5.74
C SER A 19 -1.95 -1.51 -6.81
N THR A 20 -3.24 -1.57 -7.16
CA THR A 20 -3.87 -0.59 -8.05
C THR A 20 -3.82 0.82 -7.45
N THR A 21 -4.17 0.96 -6.17
CA THR A 21 -4.16 2.25 -5.47
C THR A 21 -2.73 2.79 -5.34
N THR A 22 -1.76 1.95 -4.94
CA THR A 22 -0.34 2.32 -4.81
C THR A 22 0.26 2.80 -6.12
N GLN A 23 -0.03 2.11 -7.24
CA GLN A 23 0.50 2.50 -8.55
C GLN A 23 -0.11 3.80 -9.07
N ASN A 24 -1.41 4.03 -8.83
CA ASN A 24 -2.04 5.30 -9.20
C ASN A 24 -1.60 6.47 -8.30
N LEU A 25 -1.45 6.23 -7.00
CA LEU A 25 -0.89 7.19 -6.05
C LEU A 25 0.51 7.63 -6.47
N THR A 26 1.40 6.67 -6.73
CA THR A 26 2.78 6.98 -7.13
C THR A 26 2.84 7.65 -8.49
N ALA A 27 1.97 7.28 -9.44
CA ALA A 27 1.80 8.03 -10.68
C ALA A 27 1.39 9.50 -10.43
N GLY A 28 0.53 9.78 -9.45
CA GLY A 28 0.13 11.14 -9.07
C GLY A 28 1.27 11.94 -8.45
N LEU A 29 2.08 11.31 -7.59
CA LEU A 29 3.27 11.94 -6.99
C LEU A 29 4.31 12.33 -8.04
N VAL A 30 4.57 11.48 -9.03
CA VAL A 30 5.53 11.83 -10.09
C VAL A 30 4.99 12.88 -11.06
N GLU A 31 3.67 13.03 -11.23
CA GLU A 31 3.12 14.20 -11.95
C GLU A 31 3.43 15.52 -11.22
N GLN A 32 3.59 15.48 -9.89
CA GLN A 32 3.98 16.61 -9.06
C GLN A 32 5.51 16.79 -8.95
N GLY A 33 6.27 16.06 -9.77
CA GLY A 33 7.74 16.16 -9.82
C GLY A 33 8.45 15.45 -8.67
N LYS A 34 7.79 14.52 -7.97
CA LYS A 34 8.44 13.73 -6.91
C LYS A 34 9.25 12.58 -7.49
N HIS A 35 10.38 12.25 -6.86
CA HIS A 35 11.18 11.06 -7.19
C HIS A 35 10.73 9.87 -6.33
N VAL A 36 10.30 8.78 -6.95
CA VAL A 36 9.63 7.67 -6.26
C VAL A 36 10.27 6.32 -6.60
N LEU A 37 10.52 5.52 -5.57
CA LEU A 37 10.84 4.09 -5.67
C LEU A 37 9.66 3.26 -5.14
N VAL A 38 9.24 2.25 -5.91
CA VAL A 38 8.22 1.27 -5.51
C VAL A 38 8.88 -0.10 -5.37
N VAL A 39 8.76 -0.67 -4.17
CA VAL A 39 9.22 -2.02 -3.83
C VAL A 39 7.99 -2.88 -3.58
N GLY A 40 7.69 -3.80 -4.50
CA GLY A 40 6.64 -4.78 -4.33
C GLY A 40 7.03 -5.83 -3.28
N CYS A 41 6.24 -5.93 -2.22
CA CYS A 41 6.41 -6.88 -1.11
C CYS A 41 5.23 -7.86 -1.00
N ASP A 42 4.45 -8.00 -2.08
CA ASP A 42 3.43 -9.03 -2.24
C ASP A 42 4.01 -10.19 -3.08
N PRO A 43 3.92 -11.46 -2.62
CA PRO A 43 4.42 -12.61 -3.37
C PRO A 43 3.81 -12.78 -4.77
N LYS A 44 2.70 -12.09 -5.08
CA LYS A 44 2.10 -12.06 -6.43
C LYS A 44 2.95 -11.34 -7.48
N ALA A 45 3.87 -10.48 -7.05
CA ALA A 45 4.83 -9.78 -7.90
C ALA A 45 4.22 -8.96 -9.06
N ASP A 46 3.08 -8.30 -8.83
CA ASP A 46 2.40 -7.42 -9.79
C ASP A 46 2.19 -5.97 -9.29
N SER A 47 2.88 -5.61 -8.21
CA SER A 47 2.86 -4.29 -7.55
C SER A 47 3.35 -3.13 -8.43
N THR A 48 4.10 -3.45 -9.48
CA THR A 48 4.74 -2.48 -10.40
C THR A 48 4.26 -2.61 -11.85
N ARG A 49 3.35 -3.55 -12.11
CA ARG A 49 2.91 -3.94 -13.45
C ARG A 49 2.37 -2.78 -14.29
N LEU A 50 1.53 -1.93 -13.72
CA LEU A 50 0.89 -0.80 -14.40
C LEU A 50 1.86 0.36 -14.64
N LEU A 51 2.86 0.53 -13.78
CA LEU A 51 3.90 1.54 -13.93
C LEU A 51 4.89 1.17 -15.05
N LEU A 52 5.12 -0.13 -15.26
CA LEU A 52 6.02 -0.66 -16.28
C LEU A 52 5.31 -1.06 -17.59
N GLY A 53 4.08 -0.59 -17.82
CA GLY A 53 3.35 -0.85 -19.08
C GLY A 53 3.02 -2.33 -19.30
N GLY A 54 2.88 -3.11 -18.23
CA GLY A 54 2.53 -4.53 -18.27
C GLY A 54 3.70 -5.49 -18.20
N LEU A 55 4.92 -4.98 -18.13
CA LEU A 55 6.12 -5.78 -17.94
C LEU A 55 6.05 -6.52 -16.60
N HIS A 56 6.18 -7.85 -16.66
CA HIS A 56 6.45 -8.67 -15.49
C HIS A 56 7.95 -8.68 -15.27
N GLN A 57 8.45 -7.72 -14.49
CA GLN A 57 9.87 -7.68 -14.19
C GLN A 57 10.29 -8.90 -13.37
N LYS A 58 11.52 -9.34 -13.58
CA LYS A 58 12.10 -10.42 -12.81
C LYS A 58 12.28 -9.96 -11.35
N THR A 59 11.92 -10.82 -10.41
CA THR A 59 11.97 -10.47 -8.99
C THR A 59 13.39 -10.54 -8.43
N VAL A 60 13.61 -9.93 -7.26
CA VAL A 60 14.89 -10.02 -6.54
C VAL A 60 15.19 -11.47 -6.16
N LEU A 61 14.22 -12.19 -5.60
CA LEU A 61 14.41 -13.59 -5.23
C LEU A 61 14.68 -14.49 -6.43
N ASP A 62 14.01 -14.28 -7.57
CA ASP A 62 14.29 -15.06 -8.78
C ASP A 62 15.67 -14.74 -9.35
N THR A 63 16.11 -13.48 -9.24
CA THR A 63 17.46 -13.09 -9.66
C THR A 63 18.54 -13.73 -8.80
N ILE A 64 18.30 -13.86 -7.49
CA ILE A 64 19.19 -14.59 -6.58
C ILE A 64 19.23 -16.09 -6.91
N ARG A 65 18.08 -16.71 -7.22
CA ARG A 65 18.00 -18.14 -7.57
C ARG A 65 18.77 -18.51 -8.84
N ASP A 66 18.86 -17.60 -9.79
CA ASP A 66 19.59 -17.82 -11.03
C ASP A 66 21.13 -17.88 -10.83
N ASN A 67 21.62 -17.83 -9.59
CA ASN A 67 23.03 -17.99 -9.21
C ASN A 67 23.99 -17.10 -10.00
N LYS A 68 23.54 -15.88 -10.37
CA LYS A 68 24.44 -14.86 -10.89
C LYS A 68 25.50 -14.57 -9.83
N THR A 69 26.77 -14.72 -10.20
CA THR A 69 27.93 -14.48 -9.31
C THR A 69 28.02 -13.02 -8.87
N GLU A 70 27.44 -12.09 -9.63
CA GLU A 70 27.39 -10.68 -9.30
C GLU A 70 26.04 -10.10 -9.76
N ILE A 71 25.25 -9.59 -8.80
CA ILE A 71 23.95 -8.96 -9.06
C ILE A 71 24.14 -7.45 -9.02
N GLN A 72 23.72 -6.75 -10.08
CA GLN A 72 23.76 -5.29 -10.13
C GLN A 72 22.36 -4.71 -9.93
N LEU A 73 22.27 -3.45 -9.49
CA LEU A 73 20.98 -2.79 -9.29
C LEU A 73 20.12 -2.77 -10.57
N SER A 74 20.75 -2.62 -11.73
CA SER A 74 20.08 -2.64 -13.04
C SER A 74 19.44 -3.98 -13.40
N ASP A 75 19.85 -5.08 -12.76
CA ASP A 75 19.18 -6.38 -12.90
C ASP A 75 17.81 -6.38 -12.20
N LEU A 76 17.68 -5.64 -11.11
CA LEU A 76 16.53 -5.68 -10.19
C LEU A 76 15.55 -4.53 -10.39
N GLU A 77 16.06 -3.37 -10.78
CA GLU A 77 15.29 -2.15 -10.90
C GLU A 77 14.96 -1.84 -12.36
N LYS A 78 13.71 -1.43 -12.59
CA LYS A 78 13.23 -0.91 -13.87
C LYS A 78 12.61 0.47 -13.68
N VAL A 79 12.81 1.35 -14.64
CA VAL A 79 12.20 2.69 -14.66
C VAL A 79 10.92 2.64 -15.48
N GLY A 80 9.82 3.07 -14.87
CA GLY A 80 8.47 3.10 -15.44
C GLY A 80 7.96 4.51 -15.74
N PHE A 81 6.63 4.64 -15.67
CA PHE A 81 5.90 5.89 -15.91
C PHE A 81 6.55 7.09 -15.22
N LYS A 82 6.88 8.13 -16.01
CA LYS A 82 7.49 9.39 -15.56
C LYS A 82 8.66 9.23 -14.57
N GLY A 83 9.46 8.18 -14.71
CA GLY A 83 10.67 7.99 -13.89
C GLY A 83 10.46 7.22 -12.58
N VAL A 84 9.28 6.64 -12.31
CA VAL A 84 9.10 5.79 -11.13
C VAL A 84 10.04 4.58 -11.22
N ARG A 85 10.91 4.42 -10.21
CA ARG A 85 11.79 3.26 -10.07
C ARG A 85 10.98 2.12 -9.46
N CYS A 86 11.07 0.94 -10.05
CA CYS A 86 10.22 -0.21 -9.72
C CYS A 86 11.10 -1.42 -9.43
N VAL A 87 10.79 -2.14 -8.35
CA VAL A 87 11.41 -3.43 -7.98
C VAL A 87 10.31 -4.36 -7.44
N GLU A 88 10.41 -5.66 -7.73
CA GLU A 88 9.58 -6.69 -7.08
C GLU A 88 10.46 -7.60 -6.21
N SER A 89 10.15 -7.73 -4.92
CA SER A 89 10.82 -8.69 -4.04
C SER A 89 10.65 -10.11 -4.56
N GLY A 90 9.43 -10.46 -4.97
CA GLY A 90 9.03 -11.83 -5.28
C GLY A 90 8.71 -12.65 -4.04
N GLY A 91 8.16 -13.83 -4.28
CA GLY A 91 7.77 -14.79 -3.25
C GLY A 91 8.67 -16.03 -3.22
N PRO A 92 8.61 -16.82 -2.14
CA PRO A 92 9.16 -18.17 -2.17
C PRO A 92 8.33 -19.03 -3.14
N GLU A 93 8.85 -20.18 -3.54
CA GLU A 93 8.07 -21.13 -4.33
C GLU A 93 6.77 -21.51 -3.58
N PRO A 94 5.63 -21.65 -4.28
CA PRO A 94 4.36 -22.03 -3.66
C PRO A 94 4.52 -23.29 -2.80
N GLY A 95 4.12 -23.21 -1.53
CA GLY A 95 4.22 -24.31 -0.57
C GLY A 95 5.58 -24.45 0.13
N VAL A 96 6.57 -23.62 -0.20
CA VAL A 96 7.92 -23.65 0.39
C VAL A 96 8.30 -22.27 0.94
N GLY A 97 9.18 -22.22 1.94
CA GLY A 97 9.80 -20.97 2.41
C GLY A 97 8.88 -20.03 3.21
N CYS A 98 9.32 -18.79 3.35
CA CYS A 98 8.60 -17.75 4.09
C CYS A 98 8.66 -16.44 3.31
N ALA A 99 7.52 -15.95 2.84
CA ALA A 99 7.42 -14.69 2.10
C ALA A 99 8.01 -13.51 2.86
N GLY A 100 7.83 -13.49 4.18
CA GLY A 100 8.44 -12.51 5.06
C GLY A 100 9.98 -12.49 5.01
N ARG A 101 10.65 -13.66 4.97
CA ARG A 101 12.11 -13.70 4.79
C ARG A 101 12.54 -13.20 3.41
N GLY A 102 11.71 -13.46 2.39
CA GLY A 102 11.91 -12.95 1.04
C GLY A 102 11.98 -11.42 0.98
N ILE A 103 11.05 -10.75 1.67
CA ILE A 103 11.01 -9.29 1.78
C ILE A 103 12.30 -8.76 2.44
N ILE A 104 12.72 -9.40 3.54
CA ILE A 104 13.96 -9.03 4.26
C ILE A 104 15.17 -9.09 3.33
N THR A 105 15.36 -10.22 2.66
CA THR A 105 16.47 -10.42 1.73
C THR A 105 16.46 -9.36 0.63
N SER A 106 15.28 -9.07 0.07
CA SER A 106 15.15 -8.12 -1.03
C SER A 106 15.46 -6.68 -0.62
N ILE A 107 14.94 -6.24 0.52
CA ILE A 107 15.21 -4.89 1.04
C ILE A 107 16.71 -4.74 1.36
N SER A 108 17.31 -5.72 2.04
CA SER A 108 18.74 -5.70 2.35
C SER A 108 19.62 -5.64 1.10
N MET A 109 19.26 -6.40 0.05
CA MET A 109 19.98 -6.36 -1.23
C MET A 109 19.85 -4.99 -1.91
N LEU A 110 18.67 -4.38 -1.90
CA LEU A 110 18.47 -3.03 -2.45
C LEU A 110 19.28 -1.97 -1.69
N GLU A 111 19.42 -2.11 -0.37
CA GLU A 111 20.28 -1.23 0.44
C GLU A 111 21.75 -1.39 0.06
N GLN A 112 22.24 -2.63 -0.05
CA GLN A 112 23.62 -2.93 -0.43
C GLN A 112 23.97 -2.41 -1.83
N LEU A 113 23.03 -2.48 -2.75
CA LEU A 113 23.20 -2.04 -4.14
C LEU A 113 22.96 -0.53 -4.34
N GLY A 114 22.68 0.22 -3.27
CA GLY A 114 22.51 1.67 -3.34
C GLY A 114 21.22 2.13 -4.02
N ALA A 115 20.13 1.36 -3.91
CA ALA A 115 18.85 1.74 -4.50
C ALA A 115 18.25 3.02 -3.87
N TYR A 116 18.55 3.28 -2.59
CA TYR A 116 18.01 4.37 -1.79
C TYR A 116 18.87 5.64 -1.93
N THR A 117 18.76 6.30 -3.08
CA THR A 117 19.56 7.47 -3.44
C THR A 117 19.03 8.76 -2.79
N GLU A 118 19.90 9.77 -2.64
CA GLU A 118 19.57 11.04 -1.97
C GLU A 118 18.52 11.90 -2.70
N ASP A 119 18.33 11.67 -4.01
CA ASP A 119 17.33 12.35 -4.83
C ASP A 119 15.91 11.78 -4.64
N LEU A 120 15.75 10.63 -3.98
CA LEU A 120 14.44 10.05 -3.73
C LEU A 120 13.64 10.86 -2.70
N ASP A 121 12.38 11.08 -3.03
CA ASP A 121 11.40 11.72 -2.15
C ASP A 121 10.60 10.70 -1.38
N TYR A 122 10.30 9.58 -2.04
CA TYR A 122 9.45 8.52 -1.53
C TYR A 122 10.01 7.14 -1.84
N VAL A 123 9.91 6.24 -0.85
CA VAL A 123 9.86 4.79 -1.10
C VAL A 123 8.51 4.25 -0.65
N PHE A 124 7.86 3.51 -1.53
CA PHE A 124 6.63 2.78 -1.25
C PHE A 124 6.88 1.28 -1.18
N TYR A 125 6.49 0.66 -0.08
CA TYR A 125 6.44 -0.79 0.09
C TYR A 125 4.97 -1.24 -0.07
N ASP A 126 4.64 -1.98 -1.13
CA ASP A 126 3.31 -2.59 -1.29
C ASP A 126 3.30 -3.97 -0.59
N VAL A 127 2.76 -4.04 0.63
CA VAL A 127 2.93 -5.20 1.51
C VAL A 127 1.64 -6.00 1.61
N LEU A 128 1.76 -7.34 1.58
CA LEU A 128 0.64 -8.23 1.85
C LEU A 128 0.10 -8.02 3.29
N GLY A 129 -1.19 -7.70 3.41
CA GLY A 129 -1.83 -7.40 4.69
C GLY A 129 -2.76 -8.48 5.25
N ASP A 130 -2.91 -9.63 4.57
CA ASP A 130 -3.78 -10.72 5.05
C ASP A 130 -3.21 -11.43 6.28
N VAL A 131 -1.88 -11.52 6.36
CA VAL A 131 -1.17 -12.20 7.44
C VAL A 131 -0.18 -11.23 8.06
N VAL A 132 -0.46 -10.77 9.28
CA VAL A 132 0.44 -9.88 10.03
C VAL A 132 1.46 -10.70 10.83
N CYS A 133 2.15 -11.62 10.16
CA CYS A 133 3.23 -12.40 10.80
C CYS A 133 4.50 -11.55 10.92
N GLY A 134 5.46 -11.99 11.74
CA GLY A 134 6.67 -11.22 12.03
C GLY A 134 7.52 -10.85 10.80
N GLY A 135 7.36 -11.57 9.69
CA GLY A 135 8.05 -11.25 8.44
C GLY A 135 7.36 -10.16 7.61
N PHE A 136 6.02 -10.17 7.49
CA PHE A 136 5.29 -9.08 6.82
C PHE A 136 5.25 -7.80 7.65
N ALA A 137 5.48 -7.91 8.97
CA ALA A 137 5.71 -6.77 9.84
C ALA A 137 7.16 -6.25 9.78
N MET A 138 8.08 -6.85 9.00
CA MET A 138 9.48 -6.44 9.00
C MET A 138 9.69 -4.98 8.56
N PRO A 139 9.05 -4.46 7.49
CA PRO A 139 9.23 -3.06 7.12
C PRO A 139 8.94 -2.10 8.30
N ILE A 140 7.93 -2.44 9.11
CA ILE A 140 7.59 -1.73 10.34
C ILE A 140 8.62 -1.98 11.45
N ARG A 141 8.91 -3.25 11.74
CA ARG A 141 9.77 -3.67 12.86
C ARG A 141 11.20 -3.16 12.75
N GLU A 142 11.75 -3.13 11.54
CA GLU A 142 13.12 -2.71 11.27
C GLU A 142 13.23 -1.23 10.86
N GLY A 143 12.14 -0.46 11.00
CA GLY A 143 12.12 0.97 10.73
C GLY A 143 12.33 1.33 9.26
N LYS A 144 12.15 0.37 8.34
CA LYS A 144 12.25 0.59 6.89
C LYS A 144 11.08 1.40 6.35
N ALA A 145 9.90 1.29 6.98
CA ALA A 145 8.73 2.11 6.72
C ALA A 145 8.28 2.79 8.02
N LYS A 146 8.18 4.12 7.98
CA LYS A 146 7.80 4.95 9.13
C LYS A 146 6.37 5.42 9.04
N GLU A 147 5.84 5.53 7.82
CA GLU A 147 4.48 5.98 7.56
C GLU A 147 3.68 4.83 6.97
N ILE A 148 2.60 4.46 7.65
CA ILE A 148 1.75 3.35 7.21
C ILE A 148 0.42 3.89 6.73
N TYR A 149 -0.04 3.44 5.56
CA TYR A 149 -1.41 3.64 5.11
C TYR A 149 -2.06 2.29 4.86
N ILE A 150 -3.35 2.18 5.18
CA ILE A 150 -4.08 0.92 5.03
C ILE A 150 -5.22 1.13 4.04
N VAL A 151 -5.28 0.29 3.01
CA VAL A 151 -6.42 0.25 2.09
C VAL A 151 -7.49 -0.67 2.67
N ALA A 152 -8.70 -0.14 2.84
CA ALA A 152 -9.87 -0.84 3.35
C ALA A 152 -11.13 -0.51 2.53
N SER A 153 -12.23 -1.20 2.79
CA SER A 153 -13.57 -0.93 2.27
C SER A 153 -14.58 -1.05 3.42
N GLY A 154 -15.86 -0.79 3.16
CA GLY A 154 -16.95 -1.01 4.12
C GLY A 154 -17.22 -2.48 4.43
N GLU A 155 -16.52 -3.42 3.79
CA GLU A 155 -16.68 -4.85 4.08
C GLU A 155 -16.08 -5.20 5.44
N MET A 156 -16.83 -5.93 6.27
CA MET A 156 -16.40 -6.40 7.60
C MET A 156 -14.98 -6.97 7.60
N MET A 157 -14.66 -7.85 6.65
CA MET A 157 -13.36 -8.51 6.58
C MET A 157 -12.21 -7.55 6.23
N ALA A 158 -12.49 -6.47 5.50
CA ALA A 158 -11.49 -5.44 5.19
C ALA A 158 -11.18 -4.60 6.43
N LEU A 159 -12.21 -4.20 7.19
CA LEU A 159 -12.06 -3.49 8.45
C LEU A 159 -11.38 -4.35 9.53
N TYR A 160 -11.73 -5.64 9.61
CA TYR A 160 -11.07 -6.60 10.50
C TYR A 160 -9.57 -6.73 10.21
N ALA A 161 -9.20 -6.86 8.92
CA ALA A 161 -7.80 -6.89 8.52
C ALA A 161 -7.08 -5.58 8.87
N ALA A 162 -7.70 -4.43 8.60
CA ALA A 162 -7.16 -3.11 8.95
C ALA A 162 -6.93 -2.95 10.47
N ASN A 163 -7.88 -3.40 11.29
CA ASN A 163 -7.76 -3.38 12.75
C ASN A 163 -6.60 -4.28 13.24
N ASN A 164 -6.43 -5.46 12.64
CA ASN A 164 -5.31 -6.35 12.98
C ASN A 164 -3.94 -5.79 12.54
N ILE A 165 -3.86 -5.12 11.40
CA ILE A 165 -2.66 -4.39 10.99
C ILE A 165 -2.35 -3.29 12.02
N CYS A 166 -3.37 -2.56 12.50
CA CYS A 166 -3.20 -1.55 13.54
C CYS A 166 -2.65 -2.12 14.85
N LYS A 167 -3.04 -3.35 15.25
CA LYS A 167 -2.42 -4.04 16.41
C LYS A 167 -0.92 -4.25 16.20
N GLY A 168 -0.52 -4.62 14.99
CA GLY A 168 0.89 -4.72 14.61
C GLY A 168 1.63 -3.39 14.71
N ILE A 169 1.05 -2.32 14.15
CA ILE A 169 1.62 -0.96 14.21
C ILE A 169 1.78 -0.50 15.65
N ALA A 170 0.72 -0.58 16.47
CA ALA A 170 0.73 -0.14 17.86
C ALA A 170 1.86 -0.82 18.67
N LYS A 171 2.03 -2.13 18.49
CA LYS A 171 3.11 -2.91 19.14
C LYS A 171 4.51 -2.39 18.85
N TYR A 172 4.77 -1.89 17.64
CA TYR A 172 6.10 -1.38 17.25
C TYR A 172 6.25 0.13 17.42
N ALA A 173 5.14 0.88 17.41
CA ALA A 173 5.13 2.32 17.57
C ALA A 173 5.56 2.79 18.97
N GLU A 174 5.38 1.96 20.02
CA GLU A 174 5.86 2.25 21.38
C GLU A 174 7.38 2.36 21.48
N ARG A 175 8.11 1.64 20.61
CA ARG A 175 9.59 1.54 20.65
C ARG A 175 10.25 2.10 19.40
N GLY A 176 9.48 2.59 18.44
CA GLY A 176 9.97 2.99 17.12
C GLY A 176 9.25 4.21 16.56
N GLU A 177 9.70 4.61 15.37
CA GLU A 177 9.19 5.80 14.67
C GLU A 177 7.95 5.53 13.81
N VAL A 178 7.49 4.27 13.72
CA VAL A 178 6.34 3.91 12.87
C VAL A 178 5.06 4.57 13.36
N ARG A 179 4.28 5.14 12.44
CA ARG A 179 2.98 5.74 12.71
C ARG A 179 1.97 5.37 11.62
N LEU A 180 0.69 5.36 11.97
CA LEU A 180 -0.41 5.28 11.02
C LEU A 180 -0.69 6.68 10.47
N GLY A 181 -0.56 6.85 9.16
CA GLY A 181 -0.85 8.11 8.46
C GLY A 181 -2.32 8.24 8.05
N GLY A 182 -3.01 7.12 7.82
CA GLY A 182 -4.45 7.11 7.54
C GLY A 182 -4.95 5.83 6.89
N ILE A 183 -6.27 5.76 6.75
CA ILE A 183 -6.97 4.72 5.98
C ILE A 183 -7.35 5.30 4.63
N ILE A 184 -7.11 4.54 3.56
CA ILE A 184 -7.61 4.84 2.21
C ILE A 184 -8.81 3.92 1.97
N CYS A 185 -10.00 4.49 1.80
CA CYS A 185 -11.16 3.69 1.44
C CYS A 185 -11.14 3.42 -0.07
N ASN A 186 -11.01 2.17 -0.47
CA ASN A 186 -11.26 1.75 -1.85
C ASN A 186 -12.67 1.16 -1.94
N SER A 187 -13.59 1.97 -2.45
CA SER A 187 -15.01 1.71 -2.35
C SER A 187 -15.44 0.38 -2.98
N ARG A 188 -16.34 -0.29 -2.28
CA ARG A 188 -17.07 -1.49 -2.76
C ARG A 188 -18.55 -1.21 -2.99
N ASN A 189 -18.97 0.05 -2.98
CA ASN A 189 -20.36 0.47 -3.02
C ASN A 189 -21.19 -0.16 -1.88
N VAL A 190 -20.60 -0.23 -0.67
CA VAL A 190 -21.35 -0.61 0.54
C VAL A 190 -22.23 0.57 0.95
N ASP A 191 -23.42 0.28 1.47
CA ASP A 191 -24.32 1.33 1.97
C ASP A 191 -23.64 2.11 3.10
N ASN A 192 -23.77 3.44 3.10
CA ASN A 192 -23.13 4.33 4.09
C ASN A 192 -21.61 4.14 4.29
N GLU A 193 -20.90 3.61 3.29
CA GLU A 193 -19.48 3.24 3.39
C GLU A 193 -18.58 4.39 3.85
N LEU A 194 -18.84 5.60 3.37
CA LEU A 194 -18.05 6.78 3.75
C LEU A 194 -18.17 7.08 5.25
N ASP A 195 -19.38 7.05 5.80
CA ASP A 195 -19.62 7.36 7.20
C ASP A 195 -19.16 6.23 8.12
N LEU A 196 -19.33 4.97 7.68
CA LEU A 196 -18.73 3.81 8.33
C LEU A 196 -17.21 3.93 8.46
N LEU A 197 -16.51 4.28 7.37
CA LEU A 197 -15.05 4.42 7.40
C LEU A 197 -14.59 5.64 8.22
N ARG A 198 -15.38 6.71 8.27
CA ARG A 198 -15.13 7.84 9.18
C ARG A 198 -15.27 7.44 10.65
N ALA A 199 -16.31 6.68 11.00
CA ALA A 199 -16.48 6.16 12.36
C ALA A 199 -15.33 5.22 12.73
N PHE A 200 -14.98 4.29 11.84
CA PHE A 200 -13.87 3.36 12.04
C PHE A 200 -12.51 4.05 12.21
N THR A 201 -12.20 5.04 11.38
CA THR A 201 -10.92 5.78 11.47
C THR A 201 -10.83 6.63 12.73
N LYS A 202 -11.94 7.24 13.16
CA LYS A 202 -12.02 7.97 14.43
C LYS A 202 -11.72 7.06 15.62
N GLU A 203 -12.32 5.88 15.66
CA GLU A 203 -12.10 4.88 16.72
C GLU A 203 -10.66 4.36 16.74
N LEU A 204 -10.00 4.28 15.59
CA LEU A 204 -8.58 3.92 15.50
C LEU A 204 -7.61 5.06 15.86
N ASN A 205 -8.09 6.24 16.24
CA ASN A 205 -7.26 7.45 16.42
C ASN A 205 -6.49 7.80 15.13
N THR A 206 -7.17 7.83 13.98
CA THR A 206 -6.57 8.22 12.70
C THR A 206 -7.60 8.92 11.82
N GLN A 207 -7.28 9.12 10.54
CA GLN A 207 -8.14 9.75 9.55
C GLN A 207 -8.45 8.83 8.38
N LEU A 208 -9.59 9.08 7.73
CA LEU A 208 -9.83 8.66 6.36
C LEU A 208 -9.11 9.65 5.43
N ILE A 209 -7.91 9.29 4.95
CA ILE A 209 -7.07 10.21 4.14
C ILE A 209 -7.67 10.47 2.75
N GLN A 210 -8.36 9.47 2.20
CA GLN A 210 -9.08 9.61 0.94
C GLN A 210 -10.15 8.52 0.78
N TYR A 211 -11.24 8.90 0.11
CA TYR A 211 -12.23 7.97 -0.41
C TYR A 211 -12.07 7.81 -1.92
N VAL A 212 -11.71 6.61 -2.37
CA VAL A 212 -11.54 6.26 -3.78
C VAL A 212 -12.81 5.56 -4.26
N PRO A 213 -13.62 6.19 -5.13
CA PRO A 213 -14.87 5.62 -5.58
C PRO A 213 -14.62 4.48 -6.57
N ARG A 214 -15.57 3.55 -6.64
CA ARG A 214 -15.56 2.46 -7.62
C ARG A 214 -15.83 3.03 -9.00
N ASN A 215 -14.92 2.83 -9.95
CA ASN A 215 -15.10 3.28 -11.33
C ASN A 215 -14.56 2.25 -12.34
N ASN A 216 -15.34 1.99 -13.40
CA ASN A 216 -14.99 1.04 -14.45
C ASN A 216 -13.74 1.44 -15.25
N ILE A 217 -13.38 2.72 -15.25
CA ILE A 217 -12.17 3.19 -15.91
C ILE A 217 -10.89 2.56 -15.34
N VAL A 218 -10.91 2.19 -14.06
CA VAL A 218 -9.80 1.47 -13.41
C VAL A 218 -9.56 0.14 -14.12
N GLN A 219 -10.61 -0.65 -14.36
CA GLN A 219 -10.47 -1.92 -15.09
C GLN A 219 -10.03 -1.68 -16.54
N GLN A 220 -10.54 -0.64 -17.20
CA GLN A 220 -10.15 -0.30 -18.56
C GLN A 220 -8.66 0.08 -18.68
N ALA A 221 -8.11 0.77 -17.67
CA ALA A 221 -6.70 1.10 -17.57
C ALA A 221 -5.85 -0.15 -17.28
N GLU A 222 -6.26 -0.99 -16.34
CA GLU A 222 -5.57 -2.23 -15.97
C GLU A 222 -5.48 -3.24 -17.13
N ILE A 223 -6.54 -3.37 -17.94
CA ILE A 223 -6.54 -4.19 -19.16
C ILE A 223 -5.44 -3.72 -20.11
N ARG A 224 -5.27 -2.40 -20.23
CA ARG A 224 -4.23 -1.75 -21.04
C ARG A 224 -2.89 -1.61 -20.33
N LYS A 225 -2.75 -2.18 -19.13
CA LYS A 225 -1.52 -2.23 -18.35
C LYS A 225 -0.99 -0.85 -17.97
N LYS A 226 -1.91 0.08 -17.70
CA LYS A 226 -1.62 1.46 -17.34
C LYS A 226 -2.29 1.81 -16.01
N THR A 227 -1.74 2.81 -15.32
CA THR A 227 -2.49 3.51 -14.27
C THR A 227 -3.60 4.33 -14.92
N VAL A 228 -4.62 4.73 -14.15
CA VAL A 228 -5.67 5.62 -14.65
C VAL A 228 -5.10 6.99 -15.05
N ILE A 229 -4.11 7.47 -14.29
CA ILE A 229 -3.40 8.72 -14.59
C ILE A 229 -2.70 8.67 -15.97
N ASP A 230 -2.07 7.54 -16.32
CA ASP A 230 -1.46 7.36 -17.65
C ASP A 230 -2.52 7.08 -18.73
N PHE A 231 -3.56 6.31 -18.41
CA PHE A 231 -4.55 5.87 -19.40
C PHE A 231 -5.51 6.98 -19.84
N GLU A 232 -6.13 7.67 -18.88
CA GLU A 232 -7.11 8.73 -19.13
C GLU A 232 -6.88 9.86 -18.12
N PRO A 233 -5.92 10.75 -18.38
CA PRO A 233 -5.47 11.75 -17.42
C PRO A 233 -6.54 12.78 -17.08
N ASN A 234 -7.55 12.96 -17.94
CA ASN A 234 -8.59 13.98 -17.76
C ASN A 234 -9.86 13.46 -17.07
N CYS A 235 -9.94 12.16 -16.73
CA CYS A 235 -11.12 11.62 -16.05
C CYS A 235 -11.17 12.00 -14.56
N ASN A 236 -12.37 11.95 -13.99
CA ASN A 236 -12.59 12.18 -12.57
C ASN A 236 -11.77 11.24 -11.67
N GLN A 237 -11.60 9.97 -12.07
CA GLN A 237 -10.86 9.00 -11.27
C GLN A 237 -9.36 9.34 -11.21
N ALA A 238 -8.77 9.89 -12.27
CA ALA A 238 -7.39 10.39 -12.25
C ALA A 238 -7.24 11.54 -11.25
N ASN A 239 -8.22 12.45 -11.19
CA ASN A 239 -8.23 13.54 -10.22
C ASN A 239 -8.34 13.04 -8.77
N VAL A 240 -9.14 11.99 -8.50
CA VAL A 240 -9.20 11.37 -7.17
C VAL A 240 -7.82 10.83 -6.74
N TYR A 241 -7.05 10.24 -7.65
CA TYR A 241 -5.70 9.75 -7.34
C TYR A 241 -4.68 10.88 -7.19
N ARG A 242 -4.82 11.99 -7.93
CA ARG A 242 -4.02 13.20 -7.71
C ARG A 242 -4.30 13.84 -6.35
N GLU A 243 -5.56 13.86 -5.94
CA GLU A 243 -5.96 14.31 -4.61
C GLU A 243 -5.43 13.37 -3.52
N LEU A 244 -5.50 12.04 -3.72
CA LEU A 244 -4.86 11.08 -2.83
C LEU A 244 -3.35 11.37 -2.67
N ALA A 245 -2.66 11.60 -3.80
CA ALA A 245 -1.23 11.92 -3.80
C ALA A 245 -0.94 13.22 -3.05
N LYS A 246 -1.74 14.27 -3.30
CA LYS A 246 -1.64 15.54 -2.58
C LYS A 246 -1.89 15.36 -1.08
N ASN A 247 -2.96 14.69 -0.69
CA ASN A 247 -3.30 14.47 0.72
C ASN A 247 -2.21 13.69 1.45
N ILE A 248 -1.57 12.71 0.79
CA ILE A 248 -0.42 12.00 1.36
C ILE A 248 0.83 12.89 1.42
N ASP A 249 1.12 13.69 0.38
CA ASP A 249 2.27 14.62 0.35
C ASP A 249 2.19 15.66 1.47
N GLU A 250 0.99 16.18 1.72
CA GLU A 250 0.69 17.22 2.72
C GLU A 250 0.28 16.66 4.09
N ASN A 251 0.27 15.34 4.29
CA ASN A 251 -0.19 14.75 5.55
C ASN A 251 0.74 15.08 6.72
N GLU A 252 0.16 15.62 7.80
CA GLU A 252 0.85 15.89 9.06
C GLU A 252 0.32 15.05 10.24
N LEU A 253 -0.82 14.35 10.06
CA LEU A 253 -1.41 13.53 11.10
C LEU A 253 -0.84 12.10 11.05
N PHE A 254 0.05 11.82 12.00
CA PHE A 254 0.70 10.53 12.18
C PHE A 254 0.50 10.06 13.61
N THR A 255 -0.29 8.99 13.80
CA THR A 255 -0.73 8.56 15.13
C THR A 255 -0.24 7.15 15.47
N ILE A 256 -0.22 6.85 16.77
CA ILE A 256 -0.23 5.48 17.24
C ILE A 256 -1.70 5.04 17.22
N PRO A 257 -2.08 4.03 16.42
CA PRO A 257 -3.47 3.64 16.32
C PRO A 257 -3.97 3.03 17.63
N THR A 258 -5.28 3.06 17.84
CA THR A 258 -5.97 2.45 18.99
C THR A 258 -6.86 1.31 18.50
N PRO A 259 -6.31 0.08 18.33
CA PRO A 259 -7.08 -1.04 17.82
C PRO A 259 -8.27 -1.36 18.73
N MET A 260 -9.41 -1.66 18.12
CA MET A 260 -10.64 -1.96 18.81
C MET A 260 -10.86 -3.47 19.02
N THR A 261 -11.74 -3.82 19.95
CA THR A 261 -12.20 -5.20 20.12
C THR A 261 -13.06 -5.64 18.93
N GLN A 262 -13.26 -6.95 18.80
CA GLN A 262 -14.16 -7.48 17.76
C GLN A 262 -15.60 -6.98 17.97
N ASP A 263 -16.11 -7.07 19.19
CA ASP A 263 -17.45 -6.58 19.53
C ASP A 263 -17.64 -5.10 19.20
N ARG A 264 -16.60 -4.27 19.43
CA ARG A 264 -16.67 -2.85 19.07
C ARG A 264 -16.72 -2.64 17.56
N LEU A 265 -15.95 -3.41 16.79
CA LEU A 265 -15.99 -3.36 15.33
C LEU A 265 -17.36 -3.80 14.79
N GLU A 266 -17.94 -4.86 15.35
CA GLU A 266 -19.29 -5.33 15.01
C GLU A 266 -20.34 -4.25 15.31
N GLN A 267 -20.24 -3.59 16.47
CA GLN A 267 -21.13 -2.48 16.83
C GLN A 267 -21.05 -1.32 15.83
N ILE A 268 -19.85 -0.91 15.40
CA ILE A 268 -19.68 0.16 14.40
C ILE A 268 -20.34 -0.21 13.07
N LEU A 269 -20.27 -1.48 12.66
CA LEU A 269 -20.92 -1.94 11.44
C LEU A 269 -22.45 -1.94 11.54
N ILE A 270 -23.00 -2.24 12.72
CA ILE A 270 -24.43 -2.10 12.98
C ILE A 270 -24.83 -0.62 12.95
N ASP A 271 -24.09 0.24 13.64
CA ASP A 271 -24.42 1.66 13.80
C ASP A 271 -24.30 2.46 12.49
N TYR A 272 -23.34 2.12 11.63
CA TYR A 272 -22.99 2.92 10.44
C TYR A 272 -23.04 2.15 9.12
N GLY A 273 -23.02 0.82 9.12
CA GLY A 273 -22.86 -0.02 7.93
C GLY A 273 -24.16 -0.45 7.25
N MET A 274 -25.32 -0.19 7.85
CA MET A 274 -26.62 -0.49 7.27
C MET A 274 -27.47 0.79 7.25
N MET A 275 -28.05 1.13 6.10
CA MET A 275 -29.27 1.93 6.13
C MET A 275 -30.35 1.03 6.73
N GLU A 276 -31.18 1.54 7.65
CA GLU A 276 -32.39 0.87 8.14
C GLU A 276 -33.26 0.51 6.93
N LYS A 277 -33.02 -0.65 6.35
CA LYS A 277 -33.98 -1.37 5.54
C LYS A 277 -34.48 -2.44 6.47
N ASP A 278 -35.78 -2.37 6.80
CA ASP A 278 -36.53 -3.42 7.46
C ASP A 278 -36.29 -4.75 6.71
N TYR A 279 -35.25 -5.47 7.10
CA TYR A 279 -35.12 -6.88 6.82
C TYR A 279 -35.83 -7.59 7.97
N SER A 280 -37.15 -7.42 8.03
CA SER A 280 -38.01 -8.36 8.72
C SER A 280 -37.83 -9.71 8.01
N ILE A 281 -37.05 -10.59 8.63
CA ILE A 281 -36.96 -12.01 8.26
C ILE A 281 -38.21 -12.71 8.78
#